data_AF-A0A6G1CT45-F1
#
_entry.id   AF-A0A6G1CT45-F1
#
_cell.length_a   1.000
_cell.length_b   1.000
_cell.length_c   1.000
_cell.angle_alpha   90.00
_cell.angle_beta   90.00
_cell.angle_gamma   90.00
#
_symmetry.space_group_name_H-M   'P 1'
#
loop_
_entity.id
_entity.type
_entity.pdbx_description
1 polymer ?
#
loop_
_entity_poly.entity_id
_entity_poly.type
_entity_poly.pdbx_seq_one_letter_code
_entity_poly.pdbx_strand_id
1 'polypeptide(L)'
;MEIQSSGRPIDVLMEKVLSVNILSSDYFKELYRLKTYHEVIDEIYNQVDHVEPWMTGNCRGPSSAFCLLYKFFTMKLTVKQMHGLLKHPDSPYIRAIGFLYLRYVAEPKTLWSWYEPYIKDDEEFSPGSNGKMTTMGVYVRDLLLGQYYFDSLLPRVPLPILRQVTGHLEKMKLPTKQSGMTGDSNRLACSTPCIHKGLIPSPKDIAFCKG
;
A
#
# COMPACT_ATOMS: atom_id res chain seq x y z
N MET A 1 -18.73 -15.00 -7.44
CA MET A 1 -18.99 -14.44 -6.09
C MET A 1 -18.13 -13.20 -5.93
N GLU A 2 -18.78 -12.10 -5.57
CA GLU A 2 -18.12 -10.84 -5.23
C GLU A 2 -17.66 -10.86 -3.77
N ILE A 3 -16.72 -9.99 -3.43
CA ILE A 3 -16.25 -9.83 -2.05
C ILE A 3 -17.38 -9.21 -1.23
N GLN A 4 -17.59 -9.68 0.00
CA GLN A 4 -18.48 -9.01 0.95
C GLN A 4 -17.90 -7.63 1.29
N SER A 5 -18.38 -6.63 0.56
CA SER A 5 -17.88 -5.26 0.64
C SER A 5 -18.61 -4.46 1.70
N SER A 6 -17.95 -3.42 2.21
CA SER A 6 -18.55 -2.45 3.13
C SER A 6 -19.68 -1.60 2.50
N GLY A 7 -19.99 -1.78 1.21
CA GLY A 7 -21.01 -1.02 0.48
C GLY A 7 -20.68 0.45 0.25
N ARG A 8 -19.49 0.90 0.67
CA ARG A 8 -19.05 2.29 0.50
C ARG A 8 -18.69 2.58 -0.95
N PRO A 9 -19.09 3.75 -1.49
CA PRO A 9 -18.70 4.14 -2.83
C PRO A 9 -17.19 4.44 -2.90
N ILE A 10 -16.60 4.29 -4.09
CA ILE A 10 -15.13 4.35 -4.29
C ILE A 10 -14.54 5.70 -3.86
N ASP A 11 -15.28 6.77 -4.06
CA ASP A 11 -14.92 8.15 -3.75
C ASP A 11 -14.73 8.42 -2.24
N VAL A 12 -15.25 7.55 -1.37
CA VAL A 12 -15.09 7.66 0.09
C VAL A 12 -14.18 6.57 0.69
N LEU A 13 -13.66 5.64 -0.13
CA LEU A 13 -12.73 4.61 0.35
C LEU A 13 -11.39 5.21 0.76
N MET A 14 -10.93 6.21 0.01
CA MET A 14 -9.63 6.87 0.20
C MET A 14 -9.81 8.34 0.55
N GLU A 15 -8.73 8.96 1.04
CA GLU A 15 -8.72 10.40 1.26
C GLU A 15 -9.00 11.18 -0.03
N LYS A 16 -9.79 12.24 0.10
CA LYS A 16 -10.21 13.06 -1.05
C LYS A 16 -9.02 13.65 -1.80
N VAL A 17 -8.01 14.14 -1.09
CA VAL A 17 -6.82 14.75 -1.69
C VAL A 17 -6.05 13.71 -2.52
N LEU A 18 -5.86 12.51 -1.97
CA LEU A 18 -5.19 11.42 -2.66
C LEU A 18 -5.98 10.96 -3.90
N SER A 19 -7.30 10.82 -3.78
CA SER A 19 -8.16 10.43 -4.90
C SER A 19 -8.12 11.46 -6.03
N VAL A 20 -8.18 12.75 -5.72
CA VAL A 20 -8.07 13.82 -6.73
C VAL A 20 -6.71 13.77 -7.43
N ASN A 21 -5.62 13.60 -6.69
CA ASN A 21 -4.28 13.51 -7.26
C ASN A 21 -4.12 12.28 -8.17
N ILE A 22 -4.64 11.11 -7.76
CA ILE A 22 -4.66 9.89 -8.59
C ILE A 22 -5.42 10.14 -9.89
N LEU A 23 -6.66 10.64 -9.82
CA LEU A 23 -7.48 10.88 -11.01
C LEU A 23 -6.87 11.94 -11.95
N SER A 24 -6.12 12.89 -11.41
CA SER A 24 -5.42 13.92 -12.19
C SER A 24 -4.12 13.43 -12.83
N SER A 25 -3.52 12.36 -12.29
CA SER A 25 -2.23 11.82 -12.71
C SER A 25 -2.29 11.27 -14.13
N ASP A 26 -1.29 11.61 -14.95
CA ASP A 26 -1.18 11.07 -16.30
C ASP A 26 -0.89 9.57 -16.29
N TYR A 27 -0.11 9.09 -15.32
CA TYR A 27 0.11 7.66 -15.12
C TYR A 27 -1.22 6.91 -14.94
N PHE A 28 -2.11 7.40 -14.07
CA PHE A 28 -3.42 6.77 -13.86
C PHE A 28 -4.30 6.80 -15.12
N LYS A 29 -4.26 7.88 -15.90
CA LYS A 29 -4.99 7.96 -17.17
C LYS A 29 -4.49 6.92 -18.17
N GLU A 30 -3.18 6.64 -18.21
CA GLU A 30 -2.65 5.57 -19.05
C GLU A 30 -3.18 4.19 -18.64
N LEU A 31 -3.41 3.95 -17.34
CA LEU A 31 -3.97 2.69 -16.85
C LEU A 31 -5.38 2.39 -17.38
N TYR A 32 -6.10 3.34 -17.98
CA TYR A 32 -7.37 3.06 -18.66
C TYR A 32 -7.20 2.11 -19.87
N ARG A 33 -5.99 2.03 -20.45
CA ARG A 33 -5.69 1.08 -21.54
C ARG A 33 -5.70 -0.37 -21.07
N LEU A 34 -5.36 -0.62 -19.81
CA LEU A 34 -5.34 -1.95 -19.21
C LEU A 34 -6.78 -2.37 -18.87
N LYS A 35 -7.26 -3.43 -19.51
CA LYS A 35 -8.66 -3.88 -19.38
C LYS A 35 -8.80 -5.15 -18.57
N THR A 36 -7.74 -5.94 -18.48
CA THR A 36 -7.76 -7.23 -17.82
C THR A 36 -7.03 -7.20 -16.49
N TYR A 37 -7.42 -8.12 -15.61
CA TYR A 37 -6.79 -8.30 -14.30
C TYR A 37 -5.30 -8.62 -14.42
N HIS A 38 -4.92 -9.47 -15.38
CA HIS A 38 -3.52 -9.88 -15.58
C HIS A 38 -2.66 -8.72 -16.06
N GLU A 39 -3.15 -7.88 -16.98
CA GLU A 39 -2.41 -6.68 -17.41
C GLU A 39 -2.10 -5.73 -16.25
N VAL A 40 -3.03 -5.59 -15.29
CA VAL A 40 -2.78 -4.75 -14.10
C VAL A 40 -1.79 -5.42 -13.14
N ILE A 41 -1.79 -6.76 -13.03
CA ILE A 41 -0.76 -7.47 -12.27
C ILE A 41 0.62 -7.27 -12.88
N ASP A 42 0.74 -7.41 -14.20
CA ASP A 42 2.00 -7.22 -14.90
C ASP A 42 2.52 -5.79 -14.70
N GLU A 43 1.63 -4.80 -14.75
CA GLU A 43 1.97 -3.42 -14.45
C GLU A 43 2.43 -3.22 -12.99
N ILE A 44 1.81 -3.89 -12.02
CA ILE A 44 2.27 -3.90 -10.62
C ILE A 44 3.67 -4.49 -10.52
N TYR A 45 3.91 -5.63 -11.15
CA TYR A 45 5.21 -6.29 -11.14
C TYR A 45 6.32 -5.37 -11.68
N ASN A 46 6.02 -4.61 -12.73
CA ASN A 46 7.01 -3.78 -13.42
C ASN A 46 7.22 -2.40 -12.76
N GLN A 47 6.20 -1.79 -12.18
CA GLN A 47 6.24 -0.38 -11.76
C GLN A 47 6.19 -0.15 -10.25
N VAL A 48 5.93 -1.18 -9.43
CA VAL A 48 5.77 -1.02 -7.97
C VAL A 48 7.01 -1.51 -7.24
N ASP A 49 7.64 -0.59 -6.53
CA ASP A 49 8.83 -0.77 -5.69
C ASP A 49 8.59 -0.45 -4.20
N HIS A 50 7.50 0.25 -3.89
CA HIS A 50 7.00 0.49 -2.53
C HIS A 50 5.47 0.61 -2.53
N VAL A 51 4.85 0.43 -1.37
CA VAL A 51 3.37 0.50 -1.21
C VAL A 51 2.94 1.69 -0.35
N GLU A 52 3.63 2.83 -0.50
CA GLU A 52 3.25 4.08 0.17
C GLU A 52 2.21 4.84 -0.66
N PRO A 53 1.34 5.67 -0.06
CA PRO A 53 0.35 6.46 -0.80
C PRO A 53 0.94 7.48 -1.77
N TRP A 54 2.07 8.08 -1.39
CA TRP A 54 2.71 9.18 -2.10
C TRP A 54 4.08 8.75 -2.59
N MET A 55 4.50 9.30 -3.73
CA MET A 55 5.88 9.19 -4.18
C MET A 55 6.81 9.90 -3.18
N THR A 56 8.01 9.36 -3.02
CA THR A 56 9.01 9.98 -2.16
C THR A 56 9.89 11.00 -2.89
N GLY A 57 10.37 12.00 -2.16
CA GLY A 57 11.19 13.09 -2.71
C GLY A 57 10.41 14.38 -2.95
N ASN A 58 10.90 15.23 -3.86
CA ASN A 58 10.32 16.55 -4.11
C ASN A 58 9.04 16.52 -4.97
N CYS A 59 8.72 15.37 -5.57
CA CYS A 59 7.52 15.17 -6.36
C CYS A 59 6.38 14.67 -5.47
N ARG A 60 5.43 15.53 -5.13
CA ARG A 60 4.23 15.17 -4.32
C ARG A 60 3.13 14.52 -5.18
N GLY A 61 3.49 13.53 -5.98
CA GLY A 61 2.56 12.76 -6.81
C GLY A 61 2.03 11.51 -6.08
N PRO A 62 0.89 10.93 -6.52
CA PRO A 62 0.46 9.62 -6.04
C PRO A 62 1.45 8.54 -6.50
N SER A 63 1.69 7.53 -5.68
CA SER A 63 2.56 6.41 -6.07
C SER A 63 1.94 5.53 -7.16
N SER A 64 2.77 4.77 -7.87
CA SER A 64 2.32 3.75 -8.83
C SER A 64 1.43 2.71 -8.14
N ALA A 65 1.82 2.26 -6.94
CA ALA A 65 1.05 1.32 -6.12
C ALA A 65 -0.38 1.81 -5.84
N PHE A 66 -0.54 3.07 -5.44
CA PHE A 66 -1.86 3.62 -5.12
C PHE A 66 -2.69 3.96 -6.37
N CYS A 67 -2.05 4.31 -7.49
CA CYS A 67 -2.74 4.42 -8.78
C CYS A 67 -3.30 3.05 -9.22
N LEU A 68 -2.52 1.98 -9.10
CA LEU A 68 -2.91 0.61 -9.46
C LEU A 68 -3.95 0.03 -8.47
N LEU A 69 -3.82 0.34 -7.18
CA LEU A 69 -4.84 0.02 -6.19
C LEU A 69 -6.18 0.69 -6.53
N TYR A 70 -6.17 1.97 -6.91
CA TYR A 70 -7.37 2.68 -7.34
C TYR A 70 -7.94 2.07 -8.63
N LYS A 71 -7.08 1.67 -9.57
CA LYS A 71 -7.50 0.94 -10.77
C LYS A 71 -8.26 -0.33 -10.41
N PHE A 72 -7.79 -1.12 -9.44
CA PHE A 72 -8.53 -2.28 -8.96
C PHE A 72 -9.89 -1.93 -8.34
N PHE A 73 -10.03 -0.78 -7.66
CA PHE A 73 -11.35 -0.34 -7.17
C PHE A 73 -12.35 -0.15 -8.32
N THR A 74 -11.90 0.44 -9.43
CA THR A 74 -12.76 0.63 -10.62
C THR A 74 -13.17 -0.68 -11.29
N MET A 75 -12.34 -1.73 -11.18
CA MET A 75 -12.56 -3.03 -11.82
C MET A 75 -13.39 -4.01 -10.98
N LYS A 76 -13.58 -3.74 -9.68
CA LYS A 76 -14.31 -4.60 -8.72
C LYS A 76 -13.89 -6.07 -8.77
N LEU A 77 -12.79 -6.39 -8.09
CA LEU A 77 -12.21 -7.73 -8.10
C LEU A 77 -13.15 -8.79 -7.52
N THR A 78 -13.13 -9.96 -8.13
CA THR A 78 -13.84 -11.16 -7.66
C THR A 78 -13.06 -11.88 -6.56
N VAL A 79 -13.76 -12.72 -5.77
CA VAL A 79 -13.13 -13.57 -4.74
C VAL A 79 -11.98 -14.42 -5.31
N LYS A 80 -12.13 -14.94 -6.54
CA LYS A 80 -11.08 -15.74 -7.20
C LYS A 80 -9.84 -14.90 -7.52
N GLN A 81 -10.03 -13.70 -8.07
CA GLN A 81 -8.94 -12.77 -8.35
C GLN A 81 -8.23 -12.32 -7.08
N MET A 82 -8.98 -12.13 -5.98
CA MET A 82 -8.36 -11.83 -4.69
C MET A 82 -7.47 -12.96 -4.19
N HIS A 83 -7.94 -14.20 -4.23
CA HIS A 83 -7.08 -15.33 -3.89
C HIS A 83 -5.85 -15.43 -4.80
N GLY A 84 -5.99 -15.08 -6.08
CA GLY A 84 -4.87 -14.96 -7.02
C GLY A 84 -3.83 -13.91 -6.59
N LEU A 85 -4.27 -12.73 -6.16
CA LEU A 85 -3.37 -11.67 -5.67
C LEU A 85 -2.65 -12.08 -4.37
N LEU A 86 -3.38 -12.61 -3.39
CA LEU A 86 -2.81 -12.91 -2.07
C LEU A 86 -1.79 -14.06 -2.08
N LYS A 87 -1.92 -14.97 -3.05
CA LYS A 87 -1.04 -16.14 -3.22
C LYS A 87 -0.06 -15.98 -4.39
N HIS A 88 0.06 -14.77 -4.95
CA HIS A 88 0.86 -14.55 -6.14
C HIS A 88 2.35 -14.78 -5.83
N PRO A 89 3.04 -15.69 -6.54
CA PRO A 89 4.43 -16.04 -6.22
C PRO A 89 5.45 -15.05 -6.78
N ASP A 90 5.09 -14.28 -7.81
CA ASP A 90 6.08 -13.52 -8.58
C ASP A 90 6.59 -12.25 -7.87
N SER A 91 5.77 -11.62 -7.01
CA SER A 91 6.19 -10.40 -6.31
C SER A 91 5.41 -10.17 -5.01
N PRO A 92 6.09 -9.82 -3.90
CA PRO A 92 5.44 -9.46 -2.65
C PRO A 92 4.58 -8.19 -2.78
N TYR A 93 4.90 -7.30 -3.72
CA TYR A 93 4.14 -6.06 -3.94
C TYR A 93 2.74 -6.32 -4.51
N ILE A 94 2.60 -7.35 -5.36
CA ILE A 94 1.30 -7.82 -5.85
C ILE A 94 0.43 -8.27 -4.67
N ARG A 95 1.04 -9.05 -3.76
CA ARG A 95 0.37 -9.54 -2.55
C ARG A 95 -0.01 -8.39 -1.63
N ALA A 96 0.91 -7.46 -1.38
CA ALA A 96 0.71 -6.28 -0.53
C ALA A 96 -0.45 -5.40 -1.02
N ILE A 97 -0.52 -5.12 -2.33
CA ILE A 97 -1.65 -4.39 -2.94
C ILE A 97 -2.95 -5.17 -2.77
N GLY A 98 -2.91 -6.51 -2.89
CA GLY A 98 -4.07 -7.37 -2.61
C GLY A 98 -4.58 -7.23 -1.18
N PHE A 99 -3.69 -7.21 -0.18
CA PHE A 99 -4.08 -6.96 1.22
C PHE A 99 -4.62 -5.55 1.41
N LEU A 100 -3.99 -4.52 0.84
CA LEU A 100 -4.52 -3.16 0.88
C LEU A 100 -5.92 -3.07 0.27
N TYR A 101 -6.15 -3.71 -0.86
CA TYR A 101 -7.45 -3.74 -1.51
C TYR A 101 -8.54 -4.29 -0.57
N LEU A 102 -8.28 -5.42 0.10
CA LEU A 102 -9.20 -5.97 1.11
C LEU A 102 -9.41 -4.99 2.26
N ARG A 103 -8.34 -4.37 2.73
CA ARG A 103 -8.39 -3.43 3.85
C ARG A 103 -9.29 -2.22 3.58
N TYR A 104 -9.40 -1.81 2.31
CA TYR A 104 -10.27 -0.73 1.87
C TYR A 104 -11.71 -1.19 1.63
N VAL A 105 -11.89 -2.29 0.88
CA VAL A 105 -13.18 -2.68 0.31
C VAL A 105 -13.99 -3.61 1.21
N ALA A 106 -13.35 -4.58 1.86
CA ALA A 106 -14.02 -5.66 2.56
C ALA A 106 -14.73 -5.20 3.84
N GLU A 107 -15.80 -5.90 4.25
CA GLU A 107 -16.42 -5.67 5.55
C GLU A 107 -15.41 -6.03 6.66
N PRO A 108 -15.24 -5.18 7.70
CA PRO A 108 -14.25 -5.41 8.74
C PRO A 108 -14.34 -6.79 9.43
N LYS A 109 -15.54 -7.38 9.53
CA LYS A 109 -15.74 -8.72 10.13
C LYS A 109 -15.12 -9.84 9.32
N THR A 110 -14.99 -9.66 8.01
CA THR A 110 -14.46 -10.69 7.09
C THR A 110 -12.94 -10.63 6.98
N LEU A 111 -12.33 -9.49 7.31
CA LEU A 111 -10.87 -9.28 7.18
C LEU A 111 -10.05 -10.37 7.86
N TRP A 112 -10.43 -10.80 9.06
CA TRP A 112 -9.71 -11.86 9.77
C TRP A 112 -9.58 -13.13 8.94
N SER A 113 -10.67 -13.61 8.35
CA SER A 113 -10.69 -14.85 7.57
C SER A 113 -9.78 -14.82 6.33
N TRP A 114 -9.57 -13.63 5.76
CA TRP A 114 -8.67 -13.43 4.63
C TRP A 114 -7.20 -13.36 5.05
N TYR A 115 -6.93 -12.78 6.22
CA TYR A 115 -5.58 -12.44 6.68
C TYR A 115 -4.95 -13.57 7.49
N GLU A 116 -5.75 -14.31 8.26
CA GLU A 116 -5.33 -15.39 9.15
C GLU A 116 -4.33 -16.37 8.52
N PRO A 117 -4.50 -16.84 7.27
CA PRO A 117 -3.54 -17.76 6.65
C PRO A 117 -2.14 -17.16 6.44
N TYR A 118 -2.02 -15.83 6.38
CA TYR A 118 -0.80 -15.11 6.01
C TYR A 118 -0.16 -14.35 7.18
N ILE A 119 -0.75 -14.35 8.37
CA ILE A 119 -0.21 -13.60 9.52
C ILE A 119 1.16 -14.11 9.99
N LYS A 120 1.60 -15.31 9.56
CA LYS A 120 2.91 -15.90 9.86
C LYS A 120 3.81 -16.04 8.63
N ASP A 121 3.42 -15.41 7.53
CA ASP A 121 4.18 -15.42 6.29
C ASP A 121 5.55 -14.76 6.50
N ASP A 122 6.60 -15.48 6.09
CA ASP A 122 8.00 -15.14 6.25
C ASP A 122 8.61 -14.51 4.99
N GLU A 123 7.84 -14.31 3.92
CA GLU A 123 8.30 -13.59 2.72
C GLU A 123 8.72 -12.16 3.09
N GLU A 124 9.97 -11.81 2.79
CA GLU A 124 10.55 -10.50 3.11
C GLU A 124 10.34 -9.50 1.98
N PHE A 125 9.99 -8.27 2.33
CA PHE A 125 9.91 -7.14 1.41
C PHE A 125 10.01 -5.80 2.14
N SER A 126 10.15 -4.70 1.39
CA SER A 126 10.14 -3.34 1.94
C SER A 126 8.82 -2.65 1.59
N PRO A 127 7.91 -2.42 2.55
CA PRO A 127 6.64 -1.76 2.28
C PRO A 127 6.81 -0.26 2.00
N GLY A 128 7.83 0.37 2.58
CA GLY A 128 8.19 1.76 2.34
C GLY A 128 9.42 1.91 1.44
N SER A 129 9.64 3.10 0.91
CA SER A 129 10.83 3.45 0.12
C SER A 129 12.07 3.70 0.99
N ASN A 130 11.90 3.71 2.31
CA ASN A 130 13.00 3.85 3.28
C ASN A 130 13.92 2.62 3.37
N GLY A 131 13.60 1.53 2.66
CA GLY A 131 14.39 0.29 2.63
C GLY A 131 14.29 -0.56 3.90
N LYS A 132 13.36 -0.26 4.82
CA LYS A 132 13.15 -1.08 6.02
C LYS A 132 12.46 -2.37 5.64
N MET A 133 13.21 -3.46 5.71
CA MET A 133 12.70 -4.81 5.47
C MET A 133 11.74 -5.25 6.58
N THR A 134 10.69 -5.95 6.19
CA THR A 134 9.76 -6.64 7.08
C THR A 134 9.26 -7.92 6.42
N THR A 135 8.51 -8.75 7.14
CA THR A 135 7.84 -9.91 6.55
C THR A 135 6.41 -9.59 6.17
N MET A 136 5.88 -10.31 5.17
CA MET A 136 4.48 -10.22 4.77
C MET A 136 3.55 -10.45 5.96
N GLY A 137 3.86 -11.40 6.84
CA GLY A 137 3.08 -11.63 8.06
C GLY A 137 3.07 -10.45 9.04
N VAL A 138 4.20 -9.74 9.19
CA VAL A 138 4.23 -8.50 9.99
C VAL A 138 3.39 -7.42 9.33
N TYR A 139 3.55 -7.21 8.02
CA TYR A 139 2.80 -6.21 7.26
C TYR A 139 1.28 -6.42 7.35
N VAL A 140 0.82 -7.66 7.14
CA VAL A 140 -0.59 -8.07 7.23
C VAL A 140 -1.16 -7.80 8.64
N ARG A 141 -0.38 -8.03 9.71
CA ARG A 141 -0.79 -7.71 11.08
C ARG A 141 -0.87 -6.20 11.32
N ASP A 142 0.12 -5.44 10.83
CA ASP A 142 0.14 -3.97 10.97
C ASP A 142 -1.07 -3.33 10.27
N LEU A 143 -1.49 -3.86 9.11
CA LEU A 143 -2.71 -3.43 8.41
C LEU A 143 -4.00 -3.67 9.22
N LEU A 144 -4.08 -4.76 9.99
CA LEU A 144 -5.25 -5.08 10.82
C LEU A 144 -5.31 -4.26 12.10
N LEU A 145 -4.16 -4.09 12.75
CA LEU A 145 -4.04 -3.39 14.03
C LEU A 145 -4.03 -1.87 13.86
N GLY A 146 -3.69 -1.40 12.66
CA GLY A 146 -3.51 0.00 12.30
C GLY A 146 -4.70 0.71 11.70
N GLN A 147 -4.76 2.00 12.03
CA GLN A 147 -5.49 2.96 11.22
C GLN A 147 -4.57 3.84 10.38
N TYR A 148 -3.42 4.23 10.92
CA TYR A 148 -2.41 4.99 10.18
C TYR A 148 -1.66 4.08 9.21
N TYR A 149 -1.51 4.54 7.98
CA TYR A 149 -0.77 3.88 6.92
C TYR A 149 0.04 4.92 6.14
N PHE A 150 1.31 5.06 6.54
CA PHE A 150 2.22 6.11 6.12
C PHE A 150 1.54 7.48 6.27
N ASP A 151 1.49 8.26 5.19
CA ASP A 151 0.85 9.56 5.19
C ASP A 151 -0.65 9.54 4.84
N SER A 152 -1.32 8.39 5.02
CA SER A 152 -2.76 8.26 4.85
C SER A 152 -3.44 7.48 5.99
N LEU A 153 -4.76 7.59 6.05
CA LEU A 153 -5.63 6.85 6.96
C LEU A 153 -6.37 5.72 6.22
N LEU A 154 -6.27 4.52 6.78
CA LEU A 154 -7.09 3.39 6.38
C LEU A 154 -8.51 3.55 6.92
N PRO A 155 -9.52 2.91 6.30
CA PRO A 155 -10.88 2.95 6.80
C PRO A 155 -10.97 2.40 8.23
N ARG A 156 -11.74 3.06 9.09
CA ARG A 156 -11.83 2.71 10.51
C ARG A 156 -12.40 1.30 10.70
N VAL A 157 -11.69 0.45 11.44
CA VAL A 157 -12.19 -0.84 11.93
C VAL A 157 -12.90 -0.63 13.27
N PRO A 158 -14.15 -1.10 13.44
CA PRO A 158 -14.85 -1.01 14.72
C PRO A 158 -14.09 -1.68 15.86
N LEU A 159 -14.03 -1.03 17.02
CA LEU A 159 -13.29 -1.53 18.19
C LEU A 159 -13.66 -2.96 18.62
N PRO A 160 -14.94 -3.42 18.58
CA PRO A 160 -15.27 -4.80 18.91
C PRO A 160 -14.55 -5.82 18.01
N ILE A 161 -14.40 -5.50 16.72
CA ILE A 161 -13.73 -6.37 15.74
C ILE A 161 -12.23 -6.33 16.00
N LEU A 162 -11.65 -5.15 16.25
CA LEU A 162 -10.24 -5.04 16.61
C LEU A 162 -9.91 -5.87 17.86
N ARG A 163 -10.77 -5.86 18.88
CA ARG A 163 -10.62 -6.69 20.09
C ARG A 163 -10.67 -8.20 19.80
N GLN A 164 -11.51 -8.62 18.86
CA GLN A 164 -11.55 -10.01 18.41
C GLN A 164 -10.25 -10.41 17.72
N VAL A 165 -9.76 -9.56 16.80
CA VAL A 165 -8.48 -9.75 16.10
C VAL A 165 -7.32 -9.84 17.10
N THR A 166 -7.23 -8.93 18.07
CA THR A 166 -6.19 -8.98 19.10
C THR A 166 -6.28 -10.27 19.92
N GLY A 167 -7.50 -10.68 20.32
CA GLY A 167 -7.70 -11.93 21.05
C GLY A 167 -7.29 -13.18 20.26
N HIS A 168 -7.45 -13.18 18.93
CA HIS A 168 -6.95 -14.27 18.08
C HIS A 168 -5.42 -14.27 18.00
N LEU A 169 -4.79 -13.10 17.87
CA LEU A 169 -3.32 -12.96 17.87
C LEU A 169 -2.71 -13.42 19.19
N GLU A 170 -3.32 -13.08 20.33
CA GLU A 170 -2.89 -13.52 21.67
C GLU A 170 -2.91 -15.05 21.79
N LYS A 171 -4.00 -15.69 21.36
CA LYS A 171 -4.10 -17.17 21.35
C LYS A 171 -3.00 -17.82 20.53
N MET A 172 -2.56 -17.16 19.47
CA MET A 172 -1.47 -17.63 18.61
C MET A 172 -0.07 -17.20 19.08
N LYS A 173 0.02 -16.52 20.23
CA LYS A 173 1.26 -15.97 20.80
C LYS A 173 1.97 -15.00 19.84
N LEU A 174 1.20 -14.22 19.09
CA LEU A 174 1.70 -13.22 18.15
C LEU A 174 1.62 -11.81 18.75
N PRO A 175 2.43 -10.86 18.27
CA PRO A 175 2.34 -9.46 18.68
C PRO A 175 0.96 -8.86 18.46
N THR A 176 0.44 -8.13 19.45
CA THR A 176 -0.87 -7.47 19.43
C THR A 176 -0.80 -5.96 19.25
N LYS A 177 0.42 -5.43 19.14
CA LYS A 177 0.71 -4.02 18.84
C LYS A 177 1.30 -3.93 17.43
N GLN A 178 1.05 -2.82 16.77
CA GLN A 178 1.69 -2.52 15.49
C GLN A 178 3.21 -2.44 15.65
N SER A 179 3.91 -2.93 14.64
CA SER A 179 5.38 -2.95 14.57
C SER A 179 5.95 -1.65 14.02
N GLY A 180 5.11 -0.78 13.43
CA GLY A 180 5.50 0.52 12.85
C GLY A 180 6.02 0.42 11.41
N MET A 181 5.83 -0.73 10.76
CA MET A 181 6.38 -0.97 9.41
C MET A 181 5.56 -0.28 8.31
N THR A 182 4.31 0.07 8.62
CA THR A 182 3.40 0.81 7.72
C THR A 182 3.32 2.28 8.07
N GLY A 183 4.37 2.87 8.65
CA GLY A 183 4.41 4.28 9.09
C GLY A 183 3.85 4.50 10.51
N ASP A 184 4.48 5.40 11.26
CA ASP A 184 4.09 5.74 12.63
C ASP A 184 3.14 6.94 12.69
N SER A 185 2.29 7.00 13.73
CA SER A 185 1.43 8.15 14.02
C SER A 185 2.21 9.44 14.40
N ASN A 186 3.53 9.36 14.61
CA ASN A 186 4.37 10.48 15.00
C ASN A 186 4.88 11.26 13.79
N ARG A 187 4.02 12.10 13.17
CA ARG A 187 4.40 13.10 12.15
C ARG A 187 5.31 14.24 12.64
N LEU A 188 6.07 14.05 13.73
CA LEU A 188 6.93 15.08 14.32
C LEU A 188 8.41 14.70 14.42
N ALA A 189 8.83 13.56 13.88
CA ALA A 189 10.24 13.14 13.94
C ALA A 189 10.80 12.72 12.58
N CYS A 190 10.67 13.57 11.56
CA CYS A 190 11.57 13.52 10.42
C CYS A 190 11.85 14.94 9.90
N SER A 191 12.48 15.75 10.76
CA SER A 191 13.32 16.86 10.32
C SER A 191 14.77 16.40 10.42
N THR A 192 15.19 15.49 9.55
CA THR A 192 16.60 15.40 9.18
C THR A 192 16.84 16.53 8.17
N PRO A 193 17.67 17.53 8.48
CA PRO A 193 18.15 18.44 7.45
C PRO A 193 18.89 17.58 6.43
N CYS A 194 18.51 17.66 5.16
CA CYS A 194 19.37 17.21 4.08
C CYS A 194 20.67 18.01 4.19
N ILE A 195 21.69 17.44 4.86
CA ILE A 195 23.04 17.95 4.79
C ILE A 195 23.46 17.72 3.34
N HIS A 196 23.43 18.81 2.58
CA HIS A 196 24.18 18.96 1.34
C HIS A 196 25.62 18.52 1.61
N LYS A 197 25.98 17.30 1.22
CA LYS A 197 27.36 17.03 0.84
C LYS A 197 27.59 17.80 -0.45
N GLY A 198 28.22 18.96 -0.33
CA GLY A 198 28.77 19.67 -1.47
C GLY A 198 29.74 18.75 -2.20
N LEU A 199 29.35 18.29 -3.39
CA LEU A 199 30.30 18.05 -4.45
C LEU A 199 30.38 19.36 -5.25
N ILE A 200 31.51 20.03 -5.12
CA ILE A 200 31.92 21.11 -6.01
C ILE A 200 32.05 20.49 -7.40
N PRO A 201 31.32 20.96 -8.43
CA PRO A 201 31.54 20.49 -9.80
C PRO A 201 32.93 20.92 -10.28
N SER A 202 33.66 19.98 -10.86
CA SER A 202 34.93 20.23 -11.55
C SER A 202 34.70 21.22 -12.71
N PRO A 203 35.64 22.15 -13.02
CA PRO A 203 35.48 23.19 -14.06
C PRO A 203 35.33 22.70 -15.52
N LYS A 204 35.07 21.41 -15.77
CA LYS A 204 35.04 20.82 -17.12
C LYS A 204 33.64 20.65 -17.72
N ASP A 205 32.57 20.89 -16.96
CA ASP A 205 31.20 20.64 -17.43
C ASP A 205 30.43 21.91 -17.86
N ILE A 206 31.09 23.07 -17.94
CA ILE A 206 30.50 24.33 -18.44
C ILE A 206 30.93 24.55 -19.90
N ALA A 207 30.48 23.68 -20.80
CA ALA A 207 30.65 23.92 -22.23
C ALA A 207 29.67 23.12 -23.10
N PHE A 208 28.36 23.17 -22.86
CA PHE A 208 27.38 22.86 -23.90
C PHE A 208 25.99 23.38 -23.53
N CYS A 209 25.72 24.64 -23.87
CA CYS A 209 24.39 25.19 -24.15
C CYS A 209 24.59 26.61 -24.69
N LYS A 210 25.05 26.71 -25.94
CA LYS A 210 24.73 27.84 -26.82
C LYS A 210 23.70 27.32 -27.82
N GLY A 211 22.58 28.02 -27.89
CA GLY A 211 21.47 27.83 -28.82
C GLY A 211 20.44 28.89 -28.50
#